data_AF-A0A5A9FB02-F1
#
_entry.id   AF-A0A5A9FB02-F1
#
_cell.length_a   1.000
_cell.length_b   1.000
_cell.length_c   1.000
_cell.angle_alpha   90.00
_cell.angle_beta   90.00
_cell.angle_gamma   90.00
#
_symmetry.space_group_name_H-M   'P 1'
#
loop_
_entity.id
_entity.type
_entity.pdbx_description
1 polymer ?
#
loop_
_entity_poly.entity_id
_entity_poly.type
_entity_poly.pdbx_seq_one_letter_code
_entity_poly.pdbx_strand_id
1 'polypeptide(L)'
;MARFAGVGKDIGLANADVAGLTETFLKLGKVSGQTAQEAAASLTQLSQALASGRLQGDEYRSLAENMPALTREIAKVMGVTTGELKRVASEGTITTDIVLKALRNMTTQVNADFATIPRTVE
;
A
#
# COMPACT_ATOMS: atom_id res chain seq x y z
N MET A 1 4.40 -6.96 -11.54
CA MET A 1 4.92 -7.86 -10.48
C MET A 1 6.44 -7.74 -10.29
N ALA A 2 7.27 -7.85 -11.34
CA ALA A 2 8.74 -7.81 -11.21
C ALA A 2 9.30 -6.53 -10.54
N ARG A 3 8.61 -5.39 -10.68
CA ARG A 3 9.09 -4.10 -10.17
C ARG A 3 9.00 -3.97 -8.64
N PHE A 4 7.88 -4.37 -8.02
CA PHE A 4 7.75 -4.39 -6.56
C PHE A 4 8.75 -5.37 -5.93
N ALA A 5 8.96 -6.52 -6.59
CA ALA A 5 9.94 -7.50 -6.14
C ALA A 5 11.39 -7.02 -6.22
N GLY A 6 11.73 -6.25 -7.27
CA GLY A 6 13.02 -5.56 -7.35
C GLY A 6 13.23 -4.60 -6.18
N VAL A 7 12.28 -3.68 -5.97
CA VAL A 7 12.35 -2.68 -4.88
C VAL A 7 12.39 -3.34 -3.51
N GLY A 8 11.58 -4.37 -3.29
CA GLY A 8 11.57 -5.15 -2.06
C GLY A 8 12.93 -5.79 -1.75
N LYS A 9 13.62 -6.29 -2.78
CA LYS A 9 14.98 -6.82 -2.63
C LYS A 9 15.99 -5.72 -2.33
N ASP A 10 15.89 -4.56 -2.99
CA ASP A 10 16.79 -3.42 -2.81
C ASP A 10 16.73 -2.84 -1.39
N ILE A 11 15.57 -2.95 -0.72
CA ILE A 11 15.37 -2.54 0.68
C ILE A 11 15.50 -3.70 1.68
N GLY A 12 15.98 -4.86 1.25
CA GLY A 12 16.33 -5.99 2.14
C GLY A 12 15.19 -6.91 2.56
N LEU A 13 14.03 -6.88 1.89
CA LEU A 13 12.92 -7.81 2.16
C LEU A 13 13.22 -9.21 1.62
N ALA A 14 12.76 -10.23 2.35
CA ALA A 14 12.74 -11.60 1.85
C ALA A 14 11.74 -11.74 0.68
N ASN A 15 12.02 -12.62 -0.28
CA ASN A 15 11.11 -12.85 -1.42
C ASN A 15 9.69 -13.26 -1.01
N ALA A 16 9.54 -13.99 0.10
CA ALA A 16 8.24 -14.37 0.65
C ALA A 16 7.46 -13.15 1.18
N ASP A 17 8.15 -12.21 1.84
CA ASP A 17 7.54 -10.97 2.34
C ASP A 17 7.03 -10.11 1.19
N VAL A 18 7.82 -10.01 0.11
CA VAL A 18 7.43 -9.27 -1.10
C VAL A 18 6.14 -9.83 -1.70
N ALA A 19 6.04 -11.15 -1.83
CA ALA A 19 4.87 -11.80 -2.38
C ALA A 19 3.63 -11.58 -1.49
N GLY A 20 3.76 -11.75 -0.18
CA GLY A 20 2.66 -11.54 0.76
C GLY A 20 2.18 -10.09 0.83
N LEU A 21 3.10 -9.12 0.74
CA LEU A 21 2.77 -7.70 0.68
C LEU A 21 2.07 -7.32 -0.63
N THR A 22 2.55 -7.89 -1.74
CA THR A 22 1.91 -7.74 -3.05
C THR A 22 0.48 -8.26 -3.04
N GLU A 23 0.29 -9.47 -2.50
CA GLU A 23 -1.04 -10.08 -2.38
C GLU A 23 -1.95 -9.24 -1.47
N THR A 24 -1.45 -8.79 -0.32
CA THR A 24 -2.18 -7.91 0.59
C THR A 24 -2.63 -6.63 -0.12
N PHE A 25 -1.75 -5.99 -0.89
CA PHE A 25 -2.08 -4.78 -1.62
C PHE A 25 -3.16 -5.02 -2.69
N LEU A 26 -3.05 -6.10 -3.47
CA LEU A 26 -4.03 -6.42 -4.51
C LEU A 26 -5.41 -6.74 -3.91
N LYS A 27 -5.45 -7.50 -2.82
CA LYS A 27 -6.69 -7.75 -2.07
C LYS A 27 -7.28 -6.48 -1.50
N LEU A 28 -6.45 -5.59 -0.97
CA LEU A 28 -6.89 -4.29 -0.47
C LEU A 28 -7.51 -3.45 -1.59
N GLY A 29 -6.93 -3.45 -2.79
CA GLY A 29 -7.51 -2.80 -3.96
C GLY A 29 -8.89 -3.36 -4.28
N LYS A 30 -9.04 -4.69 -4.29
CA LYS A 30 -10.34 -5.33 -4.52
C LYS A 30 -11.38 -4.99 -3.45
N VAL A 31 -10.98 -5.00 -2.17
CA VAL A 31 -11.83 -4.56 -1.04
C VAL A 31 -12.22 -3.08 -1.18
N SER A 32 -11.34 -2.27 -1.75
CA SER A 32 -11.59 -0.85 -2.03
C SER A 32 -12.40 -0.62 -3.32
N GLY A 33 -12.88 -1.68 -3.99
CA GLY A 33 -13.70 -1.59 -5.18
C GLY A 33 -12.93 -1.46 -6.50
N GLN A 34 -11.59 -1.56 -6.47
CA GLN A 34 -10.78 -1.52 -7.68
C GLN A 34 -10.90 -2.82 -8.49
N THR A 35 -10.79 -2.66 -9.80
CA THR A 35 -10.49 -3.76 -10.72
C THR A 35 -9.09 -4.31 -10.47
N ALA A 36 -8.80 -5.52 -10.94
CA ALA A 36 -7.47 -6.11 -10.81
C ALA A 36 -6.40 -5.27 -11.54
N GLN A 37 -6.78 -4.64 -12.65
CA GLN A 37 -5.93 -3.77 -13.46
C GLN A 37 -5.58 -2.48 -12.72
N GLU A 38 -6.57 -1.83 -12.10
CA GLU A 38 -6.35 -0.64 -11.27
C GLU A 38 -5.46 -0.95 -10.07
N ALA A 39 -5.72 -2.05 -9.37
CA ALA A 39 -4.91 -2.47 -8.23
C ALA A 39 -3.45 -2.75 -8.65
N ALA A 40 -3.23 -3.36 -9.82
CA ALA A 40 -1.89 -3.60 -10.36
C ALA A 40 -1.18 -2.29 -10.76
N ALA A 41 -1.91 -1.31 -11.28
CA ALA A 41 -1.40 0.01 -11.60
C ALA A 41 -0.99 0.77 -10.32
N SER A 42 -1.85 0.80 -9.31
CA SER A 42 -1.54 1.40 -8.01
C SER A 42 -0.36 0.72 -7.32
N LEU A 43 -0.23 -0.62 -7.42
CA LEU A 43 0.94 -1.33 -6.89
C LEU A 43 2.23 -0.91 -7.60
N THR A 44 2.15 -0.67 -8.92
CA THR A 44 3.30 -0.22 -9.71
C THR A 44 3.72 1.19 -9.30
N GLN A 45 2.78 2.10 -9.11
CA GLN A 45 3.03 3.46 -8.60
C GLN A 45 3.61 3.43 -7.19
N LEU A 46 3.04 2.59 -6.31
CA LEU A 46 3.56 2.38 -4.97
C LEU A 46 5.01 1.91 -5.03
N SER A 47 5.32 0.91 -5.88
CA SER A 47 6.69 0.43 -6.06
C SER A 47 7.66 1.55 -6.44
N GLN A 48 7.24 2.46 -7.32
CA GLN A 48 8.05 3.61 -7.74
C GLN A 48 8.27 4.60 -6.60
N ALA A 49 7.24 4.86 -5.79
CA ALA A 49 7.37 5.71 -4.61
C ALA A 49 8.24 5.08 -3.51
N LEU A 50 8.18 3.75 -3.33
CA LEU A 50 9.07 3.06 -2.41
C LEU A 50 10.53 3.10 -2.90
N ALA A 51 10.74 3.06 -4.22
CA ALA A 51 12.07 3.20 -4.83
C ALA A 51 12.64 4.62 -4.67
N SER A 52 11.80 5.65 -4.60
CA SER A 52 12.24 7.02 -4.29
C SER A 52 12.49 7.24 -2.79
N GLY A 53 12.17 6.25 -1.96
CA GLY A 53 12.41 6.21 -0.52
C GLY A 53 11.34 6.90 0.34
N ARG A 54 10.38 7.60 -0.28
CA ARG A 54 9.33 8.35 0.43
C ARG A 54 8.08 8.59 -0.42
N LEU A 55 6.93 8.64 0.25
CA LEU A 55 5.67 9.13 -0.30
C LEU A 55 5.52 10.62 -0.01
N GLN A 56 5.44 11.44 -1.04
CA GLN A 56 5.20 12.89 -0.92
C GLN A 56 4.33 13.38 -2.08
N GLY A 57 3.84 14.62 -2.01
CA GLY A 57 3.19 15.30 -3.14
C GLY A 57 2.10 14.47 -3.83
N ASP A 58 2.33 14.18 -5.11
CA ASP A 58 1.38 13.51 -6.00
C ASP A 58 1.29 11.99 -5.72
N GLU A 59 2.37 11.35 -5.29
CA GLU A 59 2.35 9.94 -4.92
C GLU A 59 1.46 9.70 -3.70
N TYR A 60 1.57 10.57 -2.69
CA TYR A 60 0.67 10.52 -1.54
C TYR A 60 -0.77 10.79 -1.94
N ARG A 61 -1.01 11.82 -2.78
CA ARG A 61 -2.36 12.17 -3.24
C ARG A 61 -3.02 10.98 -3.96
N SER A 62 -2.31 10.39 -4.92
CA SER A 62 -2.78 9.24 -5.67
C SER A 62 -3.06 8.04 -4.75
N LEU A 63 -2.20 7.79 -3.76
CA LEU A 63 -2.44 6.72 -2.80
C LEU A 63 -3.65 7.02 -1.89
N ALA A 64 -3.85 8.27 -1.47
CA ALA A 64 -4.97 8.68 -0.64
C ALA A 64 -6.31 8.58 -1.37
N GLU A 65 -6.33 8.85 -2.67
CA GLU A 65 -7.51 8.72 -3.53
C GLU A 65 -7.83 7.25 -3.83
N ASN A 66 -6.82 6.46 -4.20
CA ASN A 66 -7.01 5.09 -4.65
C ASN A 66 -7.12 4.08 -3.50
N MET A 67 -6.38 4.30 -2.40
CA MET A 67 -6.22 3.35 -1.29
C MET A 67 -6.42 4.04 0.08
N PRO A 68 -7.60 4.63 0.36
CA PRO A 68 -7.84 5.40 1.58
C PRO A 68 -7.67 4.57 2.86
N ALA A 69 -7.89 3.25 2.80
CA ALA A 69 -7.65 2.34 3.93
C ALA A 69 -6.16 2.20 4.28
N LEU A 70 -5.27 2.14 3.27
CA LEU A 70 -3.83 2.13 3.49
C LEU A 70 -3.36 3.46 4.09
N THR A 71 -3.86 4.58 3.58
CA THR A 71 -3.54 5.91 4.09
C THR A 71 -3.95 6.08 5.55
N ARG A 72 -5.10 5.52 5.95
CA ARG A 72 -5.51 5.48 7.36
C ARG A 72 -4.56 4.64 8.21
N GLU A 73 -4.09 3.51 7.71
CA GLU A 73 -3.15 2.67 8.46
C GLU A 73 -1.77 3.34 8.59
N ILE A 74 -1.29 4.02 7.54
CA ILE A 74 -0.07 4.84 7.60
C ILE A 74 -0.19 5.90 8.70
N ALA A 75 -1.31 6.64 8.75
CA ALA A 75 -1.58 7.61 9.81
C ALA A 75 -1.48 6.98 11.21
N LYS A 76 -2.09 5.81 11.42
CA LYS A 76 -1.99 5.08 12.69
C LYS A 76 -0.57 4.67 13.03
N VAL A 77 0.19 4.14 12.07
CA VAL A 77 1.59 3.74 12.27
C VAL A 77 2.45 4.93 12.67
N MET A 78 2.17 6.11 12.12
CA MET A 78 2.87 7.36 12.43
C MET A 78 2.35 8.07 13.69
N GLY A 79 1.24 7.61 14.27
CA GLY A 79 0.63 8.24 15.44
C GLY A 79 0.03 9.62 15.15
N VAL A 80 -0.36 9.89 13.90
CA VAL A 80 -0.94 11.16 13.46
C VAL A 80 -2.38 10.97 12.98
N THR A 81 -3.15 12.06 12.92
CA THR A 81 -4.47 12.05 12.28
C THR A 81 -4.34 12.00 10.74
N THR A 82 -5.40 11.60 10.05
CA THR A 82 -5.44 11.65 8.57
C THR A 82 -5.34 13.09 8.02
N GLY A 83 -5.84 14.07 8.78
CA GLY A 83 -5.70 15.50 8.44
C GLY A 83 -4.24 15.95 8.52
N GLU A 84 -3.52 15.53 9.57
CA GLU A 84 -2.09 15.80 9.72
C GLU A 84 -1.26 15.01 8.72
N LEU A 85 -1.69 13.82 8.31
CA LEU A 85 -0.94 12.98 7.38
C LEU A 85 -0.68 13.70 6.05
N LYS A 86 -1.60 14.54 5.57
CA LYS A 86 -1.37 15.38 4.38
C LYS A 86 -0.21 16.36 4.57
N ARG A 87 -0.07 16.94 5.76
CA ARG A 87 1.07 17.82 6.12
C ARG A 87 2.35 17.00 6.19
N VAL A 88 2.33 15.88 6.89
CA VAL A 88 3.45 14.95 7.05
C VAL A 88 3.95 14.43 5.70
N ALA A 89 3.04 14.13 4.76
CA ALA A 89 3.37 13.78 3.39
C ALA A 89 4.11 14.89 2.64
N SER A 90 3.70 16.16 2.83
CA SER A 90 4.38 17.30 2.21
C SER A 90 5.78 17.55 2.76
N GLU A 91 6.06 17.09 3.99
CA GLU A 91 7.38 17.14 4.62
C GLU A 91 8.29 15.97 4.15
N GLY A 92 7.74 15.02 3.40
CA GLY A 92 8.49 13.89 2.84
C GLY A 92 8.94 12.86 3.88
N THR A 93 8.22 12.78 5.01
CA THR A 93 8.57 11.91 6.16
C THR A 93 7.89 10.54 6.12
N ILE A 94 6.99 10.30 5.16
CA ILE A 94 6.37 8.99 4.96
C ILE A 94 7.37 8.09 4.21
N THR A 95 8.23 7.42 4.95
CA THR A 95 9.28 6.54 4.40
C THR A 95 8.71 5.20 3.92
N THR A 96 9.48 4.52 3.08
CA THR A 96 9.21 3.15 2.64
C THR A 96 8.90 2.20 3.80
N ASP A 97 9.64 2.27 4.90
CA ASP A 97 9.43 1.39 6.07
C ASP A 97 8.08 1.58 6.74
N ILE A 98 7.61 2.84 6.83
CA ILE A 98 6.29 3.18 7.39
C ILE A 98 5.19 2.54 6.54
N VAL A 99 5.31 2.62 5.22
CA VAL A 99 4.34 2.06 4.28
C VAL A 99 4.31 0.54 4.34
N LEU A 100 5.48 -0.10 4.37
CA LEU A 100 5.59 -1.55 4.49
C LEU A 100 5.03 -2.04 5.83
N LYS A 101 5.30 -1.33 6.93
CA LYS A 101 4.74 -1.63 8.24
C LYS A 101 3.21 -1.50 8.23
N ALA A 102 2.67 -0.47 7.59
CA ALA A 102 1.23 -0.31 7.42
C ALA A 102 0.62 -1.48 6.64
N LEU A 103 1.23 -1.88 5.50
CA LEU A 103 0.74 -3.03 4.73
C LEU A 103 0.79 -4.34 5.54
N ARG A 104 1.87 -4.60 6.29
CA ARG A 104 1.98 -5.78 7.16
C ARG A 104 0.89 -5.83 8.22
N ASN A 105 0.56 -4.69 8.84
CA ASN A 105 -0.52 -4.62 9.83
C ASN A 105 -1.88 -4.95 9.23
N MET A 106 -2.09 -4.60 7.95
CA MET A 106 -3.37 -4.81 7.27
C MET A 106 -3.57 -6.25 6.78
N THR A 107 -2.52 -7.07 6.66
CA THR A 107 -2.59 -8.41 6.05
C THR A 107 -3.72 -9.26 6.64
N THR A 108 -3.83 -9.35 7.96
CA THR A 108 -4.87 -10.15 8.61
C THR A 108 -6.27 -9.62 8.31
N GLN A 109 -6.49 -8.30 8.45
CA GLN A 109 -7.79 -7.69 8.24
C GLN A 109 -8.22 -7.78 6.77
N VAL A 110 -7.32 -7.48 5.84
CA VAL A 110 -7.59 -7.52 4.40
C VAL A 110 -7.92 -8.94 3.94
N ASN A 111 -7.25 -9.96 4.49
CA ASN A 111 -7.59 -11.35 4.19
C ASN A 111 -8.99 -11.71 4.68
N ALA A 112 -9.38 -11.24 5.87
CA ALA A 112 -10.73 -11.44 6.39
C ALA A 112 -11.78 -10.72 5.52
N ASP A 113 -11.58 -9.45 5.21
CA ASP A 113 -12.48 -8.65 4.38
C ASP A 113 -12.64 -9.26 2.98
N PHE A 114 -11.53 -9.66 2.36
CA PHE A 114 -11.53 -10.28 1.04
C PHE A 114 -12.29 -11.62 1.03
N ALA A 115 -12.24 -12.41 2.11
CA ALA A 115 -12.98 -13.66 2.21
C ALA A 115 -14.50 -13.46 2.25
N THR A 116 -14.98 -12.27 2.62
CA THR A 116 -16.42 -11.94 2.61
C THR A 116 -16.93 -11.49 1.24
N ILE A 117 -16.03 -11.14 0.31
CA ILE A 117 -16.41 -10.76 -1.06
C ILE A 117 -16.91 -12.01 -1.78
N PRO A 118 -18.15 -12.02 -2.31
CA PRO A 118 -18.64 -13.13 -3.10
C PRO A 118 -17.66 -13.40 -4.24
N ARG A 119 -17.20 -14.64 -4.36
CA ARG A 119 -16.45 -15.05 -5.55
C ARG A 119 -17.42 -15.02 -6.72
N THR A 120 -17.41 -13.93 -7.47
CA THR A 120 -18.07 -13.90 -8.77
C THR A 120 -17.37 -14.96 -9.60
N VAL A 121 -18.07 -16.07 -9.82
CA VAL A 121 -17.74 -17.01 -10.88
C VAL A 121 -17.90 -16.21 -12.18
N GLU A 122 -16.78 -15.86 -12.80
CA GLU A 122 -16.76 -15.55 -14.24
C GLU A 122 -16.75 -16.88 -15.02
#